data_AF-A0A6N6SRC4-F1
#
_entry.id   AF-A0A6N6SRC4-F1
#
_cell.length_a   1.000
_cell.length_b   1.000
_cell.length_c   1.000
_cell.angle_alpha   90.00
_cell.angle_beta   90.00
_cell.angle_gamma   90.00
#
_symmetry.space_group_name_H-M   'P 1'
#
loop_
_entity.id
_entity.type
_entity.pdbx_description
1 polymer ?
#
loop_
_entity_poly.entity_id
_entity_poly.type
_entity_poly.pdbx_seq_one_letter_code
_entity_poly.pdbx_strand_id
1 'polypeptide(L)'
;MADPAEKPDLKADGEGERERSTIEFPYMDLGDAIAVSAAIHKTCGSSVCQHDQLAAELGLSMNSSGFRTRLSTARTFGLIETDRAGGGVRLTQLGEMIVDDQRAREAKAKAFLAVPLYKAVYELYRGKVLPPAAAAIERQMADLGVAQKQTGRARQAFERSAQIGGYFEHGKDRLVAPAGLGDNAGGTENKKPNGGSGGGGGGPHLHLMVQGLLTKLPPPDTDWPVADQARWLQTAASIFGLIYKSDGKIKIEVEDEAH
;
A
#
# COMPACT_ATOMS: atom_id res chain seq x y z
N MET A 1 24.68 -56.30 -15.07
CA MET A 1 23.20 -56.21 -14.99
C MET A 1 22.87 -55.69 -13.61
N ALA A 2 22.53 -54.42 -13.53
CA ALA A 2 22.15 -53.73 -12.29
C ALA A 2 20.84 -52.98 -12.56
N ASP A 3 19.85 -53.22 -11.71
CA ASP A 3 18.52 -52.59 -11.72
C ASP A 3 18.61 -51.06 -11.61
N PRO A 4 17.84 -50.30 -12.42
CA PRO A 4 17.66 -48.88 -12.18
C PRO A 4 16.54 -48.67 -11.15
N ALA A 5 16.92 -48.01 -10.04
CA ALA A 5 16.03 -47.63 -8.95
C ALA A 5 14.81 -46.83 -9.43
N GLU A 6 13.66 -47.34 -9.00
CA GLU A 6 12.32 -46.76 -9.03
C GLU A 6 12.32 -45.36 -8.37
N LYS A 7 11.90 -44.33 -9.11
CA LYS A 7 11.66 -43.00 -8.55
C LYS A 7 10.26 -42.99 -7.93
N PRO A 8 10.08 -42.59 -6.66
CA PRO A 8 8.77 -42.59 -6.05
C PRO A 8 7.89 -41.50 -6.68
N ASP A 9 6.78 -41.94 -7.29
CA ASP A 9 5.69 -41.11 -7.76
C ASP A 9 5.10 -40.31 -6.60
N LEU A 10 5.25 -38.98 -6.66
CA LEU A 10 4.52 -38.04 -5.82
C LEU A 10 3.04 -38.09 -6.24
N LYS A 11 2.25 -38.88 -5.50
CA LYS A 11 0.81 -39.00 -5.68
C LYS A 11 0.15 -37.61 -5.59
N ALA A 12 -0.67 -37.32 -6.59
CA ALA A 12 -1.56 -36.17 -6.62
C ALA A 12 -2.61 -36.31 -5.51
N ASP A 13 -2.58 -35.42 -4.54
CA ASP A 13 -3.63 -35.29 -3.52
C ASP A 13 -4.93 -34.79 -4.17
N GLY A 14 -6.04 -35.43 -3.78
CA GLY A 14 -7.31 -35.43 -4.50
C GLY A 14 -8.08 -34.11 -4.56
N GLU A 15 -8.99 -34.06 -5.53
CA GLU A 15 -9.95 -32.99 -5.80
C GLU A 15 -10.97 -32.83 -4.67
N GLY A 16 -10.57 -32.13 -3.60
CA GLY A 16 -11.50 -31.33 -2.82
C GLY A 16 -11.71 -30.00 -3.52
N GLU A 17 -12.97 -29.55 -3.66
CA GLU A 17 -13.31 -28.24 -4.19
C GLU A 17 -12.43 -27.18 -3.51
N ARG A 18 -11.54 -26.55 -4.30
CA ARG A 18 -10.52 -25.66 -3.77
C ARG A 18 -11.22 -24.43 -3.21
N GLU A 19 -11.35 -24.39 -1.89
CA GLU A 19 -11.82 -23.22 -1.14
C GLU A 19 -11.06 -21.98 -1.66
N ARG A 20 -11.79 -21.03 -2.23
CA ARG A 20 -11.21 -19.82 -2.83
C ARG A 20 -11.24 -18.69 -1.83
N SER A 21 -10.15 -17.93 -1.78
CA SER A 21 -10.11 -16.71 -0.97
C SER A 21 -10.93 -15.61 -1.64
N THR A 22 -11.61 -14.80 -0.84
CA THR A 22 -12.42 -13.65 -1.30
C THR A 22 -11.62 -12.35 -1.30
N ILE A 23 -10.52 -12.30 -0.54
CA ILE A 23 -9.56 -11.21 -0.56
C ILE A 23 -8.30 -11.60 -1.35
N GLU A 24 -7.78 -10.66 -2.14
CA GLU A 24 -6.56 -10.89 -2.92
C GLU A 24 -5.31 -10.82 -2.03
N PHE A 25 -4.43 -11.79 -2.20
CA PHE A 25 -3.10 -11.83 -1.61
C PHE A 25 -2.14 -12.64 -2.49
N PRO A 26 -0.83 -12.36 -2.42
CA PRO A 26 0.15 -13.09 -3.20
C PRO A 26 0.53 -14.42 -2.53
N TYR A 27 0.83 -15.41 -3.36
CA TYR A 27 1.32 -16.72 -2.91
C TYR A 27 2.83 -16.74 -2.61
N MET A 28 3.54 -15.69 -3.00
CA MET A 28 4.96 -15.48 -2.78
C MET A 28 5.15 -14.11 -2.11
N ASP A 29 6.34 -13.80 -1.62
CA ASP A 29 6.57 -12.54 -0.89
C ASP A 29 7.08 -11.40 -1.78
N LEU A 30 7.21 -10.21 -1.20
CA LEU A 30 7.68 -9.01 -1.88
C LEU A 30 9.08 -9.17 -2.50
N GLY A 31 9.95 -10.02 -1.94
CA GLY A 31 11.27 -10.29 -2.49
C GLY A 31 11.19 -10.95 -3.87
N ASP A 32 10.29 -11.93 -4.02
CA ASP A 32 10.03 -12.57 -5.31
C ASP A 32 9.50 -11.56 -6.35
N ALA A 33 8.64 -10.64 -5.93
CA ALA A 33 8.10 -9.58 -6.78
C ALA A 33 9.19 -8.58 -7.22
N ILE A 34 10.11 -8.22 -6.33
CA ILE A 34 11.28 -7.38 -6.63
C ILE A 34 12.19 -8.07 -7.64
N ALA A 35 12.43 -9.39 -7.49
CA ALA A 35 13.25 -10.15 -8.42
C ALA A 35 12.69 -10.12 -9.85
N VAL A 36 11.35 -10.25 -10.01
CA VAL A 36 10.68 -10.07 -11.31
C VAL A 36 10.89 -8.65 -11.85
N SER A 37 10.74 -7.64 -11.00
CA SER A 37 10.90 -6.24 -11.41
C SER A 37 12.32 -5.93 -11.88
N ALA A 38 13.32 -6.44 -11.15
CA ALA A 38 14.73 -6.33 -11.50
C ALA A 38 15.04 -7.04 -12.83
N ALA A 39 14.47 -8.22 -13.07
CA ALA A 39 14.63 -8.96 -14.33
C ALA A 39 14.03 -8.19 -15.52
N ILE A 40 12.85 -7.57 -15.37
CA ILE A 40 12.26 -6.71 -16.39
C ILE A 40 13.16 -5.50 -16.66
N HIS A 41 13.59 -4.78 -15.62
CA HIS A 41 14.45 -3.61 -15.75
C HIS A 41 15.76 -3.95 -16.48
N LYS A 42 16.39 -5.07 -16.11
CA LYS A 42 17.64 -5.54 -16.74
C LYS A 42 17.45 -5.91 -18.21
N THR A 43 16.34 -6.55 -18.56
CA THR A 43 16.11 -7.08 -19.92
C THR A 43 15.58 -6.02 -20.88
N CYS A 44 14.70 -5.15 -20.38
CA CYS A 44 13.82 -4.31 -21.20
C CYS A 44 13.79 -2.84 -20.75
N GLY A 45 14.45 -2.49 -19.63
CA GLY A 45 14.36 -1.16 -19.03
C GLY A 45 12.91 -0.81 -18.65
N SER A 46 12.43 0.33 -19.13
CA SER A 46 11.03 0.77 -19.00
C SER A 46 10.11 0.29 -20.13
N SER A 47 10.63 -0.48 -21.10
CA SER A 47 9.84 -0.97 -22.23
C SER A 47 9.06 -2.24 -21.89
N VAL A 48 8.11 -2.62 -22.76
CA VAL A 48 7.39 -3.90 -22.65
C VAL A 48 8.36 -5.06 -22.84
N CYS A 49 8.34 -5.98 -21.89
CA CYS A 49 9.14 -7.21 -21.89
C CYS A 49 8.27 -8.40 -22.24
N GLN A 50 8.67 -9.14 -23.28
CA GLN A 50 7.92 -10.31 -23.72
C GLN A 50 8.11 -11.47 -22.72
N HIS A 51 7.11 -12.35 -22.63
CA HIS A 51 7.12 -13.42 -21.64
C HIS A 51 8.27 -14.42 -21.82
N ASP A 52 8.69 -14.67 -23.07
CA ASP A 52 9.83 -15.52 -23.39
C ASP A 52 11.16 -14.90 -22.95
N GLN A 53 11.36 -13.60 -23.21
CA GLN A 53 12.54 -12.84 -22.77
C GLN A 53 12.67 -12.85 -21.25
N LEU A 54 11.57 -12.53 -20.55
CA LEU A 54 11.57 -12.50 -19.09
C LEU A 54 11.73 -13.91 -18.49
N ALA A 55 11.13 -14.93 -19.09
CA ALA A 55 11.29 -16.31 -18.64
C ALA A 55 12.76 -16.77 -18.78
N ALA A 56 13.41 -16.42 -19.89
CA ALA A 56 14.83 -16.72 -20.11
C ALA A 56 15.73 -16.04 -19.06
N GLU A 57 15.51 -14.76 -18.76
CA GLU A 57 16.27 -14.04 -17.72
C GLU A 57 16.05 -14.65 -16.32
N LEU A 58 14.83 -15.10 -16.02
CA LEU A 58 14.52 -15.75 -14.74
C LEU A 58 14.97 -17.22 -14.68
N GLY A 59 15.50 -17.78 -15.77
CA GLY A 59 15.85 -19.21 -15.86
C GLY A 59 14.64 -20.15 -15.72
N LEU A 60 13.46 -19.70 -16.15
CA LEU A 60 12.20 -20.44 -16.06
C LEU A 60 11.65 -20.75 -17.45
N SER A 61 10.78 -21.76 -17.54
CA SER A 61 9.93 -21.93 -18.72
C SER A 61 8.76 -20.96 -18.64
N MET A 62 8.48 -20.24 -19.74
CA MET A 62 7.31 -19.34 -19.86
C MET A 62 5.96 -20.05 -19.63
N ASN A 63 5.92 -21.36 -19.83
CA ASN A 63 4.73 -22.19 -19.64
C ASN A 63 4.62 -22.79 -18.23
N SER A 64 5.64 -22.61 -17.38
CA SER A 64 5.65 -23.16 -16.03
C SER A 64 4.68 -22.43 -15.10
N SER A 65 4.10 -23.17 -14.15
CA SER A 65 3.30 -22.59 -13.08
C SER A 65 4.13 -21.60 -12.25
N GLY A 66 5.40 -21.91 -11.99
CA GLY A 66 6.32 -21.04 -11.24
C GLY A 66 6.55 -19.68 -11.90
N PHE A 67 6.62 -19.60 -13.22
CA PHE A 67 6.70 -18.33 -13.94
C PHE A 67 5.41 -17.52 -13.79
N ARG A 68 4.26 -18.15 -14.04
CA ARG A 68 2.94 -17.51 -13.93
C ARG A 68 2.65 -17.01 -12.52
N THR A 69 3.01 -17.77 -11.49
CA THR A 69 2.84 -17.38 -10.08
C THR A 69 3.71 -16.17 -9.73
N ARG A 70 4.94 -16.09 -10.23
CA ARG A 70 5.81 -14.90 -10.04
C ARG A 70 5.24 -13.66 -10.71
N LEU A 71 4.73 -13.77 -11.94
CA LEU A 71 4.05 -12.66 -12.61
C LEU A 71 2.81 -12.21 -11.84
N SER A 72 2.00 -13.17 -11.37
CA SER A 72 0.83 -12.85 -10.55
C SER A 72 1.22 -12.16 -9.24
N THR A 73 2.27 -12.63 -8.58
CA THR A 73 2.80 -12.04 -7.34
C THR A 73 3.23 -10.59 -7.58
N ALA A 74 4.03 -10.33 -8.61
CA ALA A 74 4.49 -8.99 -8.94
C ALA A 74 3.34 -8.03 -9.29
N ARG A 75 2.29 -8.53 -9.95
CA ARG A 75 1.05 -7.75 -10.19
C ARG A 75 0.30 -7.42 -8.91
N THR A 76 0.13 -8.38 -8.01
CA THR A 76 -0.59 -8.16 -6.73
C THR A 76 0.13 -7.14 -5.83
N PHE A 77 1.46 -7.04 -5.91
CA PHE A 77 2.25 -5.97 -5.27
C PHE A 77 2.23 -4.64 -6.05
N GLY A 78 1.55 -4.57 -7.19
CA GLY A 78 1.45 -3.38 -8.03
C GLY A 78 2.72 -3.00 -8.77
N LEU A 79 3.71 -3.90 -8.89
CA LEU A 79 5.01 -3.59 -9.48
C LEU A 79 5.04 -3.72 -11.01
N ILE A 80 4.17 -4.56 -11.57
CA ILE A 80 4.09 -4.78 -13.00
C ILE A 80 2.66 -4.71 -13.49
N GLU A 81 2.50 -4.43 -14.77
CA GLU A 81 1.24 -4.50 -15.49
C GLU A 81 1.40 -5.26 -16.81
N THR A 82 0.31 -5.87 -17.27
CA THR A 82 0.27 -6.52 -18.59
C THR A 82 0.00 -5.49 -19.67
N ASP A 83 0.80 -5.49 -20.71
CA ASP A 83 0.56 -4.64 -21.87
C ASP A 83 -0.54 -5.24 -22.74
N ARG A 84 -1.66 -4.51 -22.88
CA ARG A 84 -2.84 -4.99 -23.62
C ARG A 84 -2.62 -5.04 -25.14
N ALA A 85 -1.66 -4.29 -25.67
CA ALA A 85 -1.40 -4.19 -27.10
C ALA A 85 -0.37 -5.22 -27.58
N GLY A 86 0.68 -5.47 -26.80
CA GLY A 86 1.85 -6.27 -27.18
C GLY A 86 2.02 -7.60 -26.44
N GLY A 87 1.09 -7.99 -25.56
CA GLY A 87 1.07 -9.32 -24.93
C GLY A 87 2.17 -9.62 -23.90
N GLY A 88 2.97 -8.62 -23.53
CA GLY A 88 4.05 -8.72 -22.56
C GLY A 88 3.72 -8.07 -21.21
N VAL A 89 4.75 -7.82 -20.41
CA VAL A 89 4.67 -7.14 -19.11
C VAL A 89 5.64 -5.96 -19.05
N ARG A 90 5.29 -4.92 -18.31
CA ARG A 90 6.19 -3.79 -18.02
C ARG A 90 6.11 -3.38 -16.57
N LEU A 91 7.09 -2.62 -16.10
CA LEU A 91 7.06 -2.02 -14.78
C LEU A 91 5.96 -0.96 -14.70
N THR A 92 5.28 -0.88 -13.57
CA THR A 92 4.50 0.31 -13.21
C THR A 92 5.44 1.40 -12.69
N GLN A 93 4.95 2.61 -12.43
CA GLN A 93 5.73 3.64 -11.73
C GLN A 93 6.28 3.15 -10.38
N LEU A 94 5.50 2.33 -9.66
CA LEU A 94 5.94 1.75 -8.40
C LEU A 94 7.04 0.69 -8.62
N GLY A 95 6.93 -0.10 -9.69
CA GLY A 95 7.97 -1.05 -10.11
C GLY A 95 9.27 -0.35 -10.53
N GLU A 96 9.20 0.77 -11.24
CA GLU A 96 10.39 1.55 -11.57
C GLU A 96 11.07 2.14 -10.33
N MET A 97 10.28 2.61 -9.36
CA MET A 97 10.81 3.08 -8.08
C MET A 97 11.48 1.97 -7.27
N ILE A 98 11.05 0.71 -7.38
CA ILE A 98 11.57 -0.38 -6.54
C ILE A 98 12.95 -0.86 -6.98
N VAL A 99 13.31 -0.66 -8.24
CA VAL A 99 14.63 -0.98 -8.82
C VAL A 99 15.60 0.21 -8.78
N ASP A 100 15.14 1.36 -8.33
CA ASP A 100 15.94 2.56 -8.11
C ASP A 100 16.35 2.65 -6.63
N ASP A 101 17.65 2.55 -6.35
CA ASP A 101 18.18 2.53 -4.97
C ASP A 101 17.73 3.70 -4.10
N GLN A 102 17.58 4.91 -4.68
CA GLN A 102 17.17 6.09 -3.91
C GLN A 102 15.69 6.05 -3.52
N ARG A 103 14.86 5.36 -4.32
CA ARG A 103 13.40 5.29 -4.12
C ARG A 103 12.92 3.93 -3.61
N ALA A 104 13.80 2.93 -3.57
CA ALA A 104 13.46 1.55 -3.24
C ALA A 104 12.83 1.40 -1.85
N ARG A 105 13.29 2.16 -0.85
CA ARG A 105 12.74 2.06 0.53
C ARG A 105 11.26 2.46 0.56
N GLU A 106 10.92 3.60 -0.04
CA GLU A 106 9.55 4.09 -0.14
C GLU A 106 8.69 3.16 -0.99
N ALA A 107 9.23 2.69 -2.12
CA ALA A 107 8.55 1.78 -3.03
C ALA A 107 8.20 0.44 -2.35
N LYS A 108 9.11 -0.16 -1.57
CA LYS A 108 8.86 -1.40 -0.83
C LYS A 108 7.71 -1.24 0.17
N ALA A 109 7.68 -0.12 0.89
CA ALA A 109 6.62 0.15 1.85
C ALA A 109 5.25 0.39 1.19
N LYS A 110 5.24 1.10 0.05
CA LYS A 110 4.04 1.30 -0.77
C LYS A 110 3.54 -0.02 -1.39
N ALA A 111 4.43 -0.83 -1.93
CA ALA A 111 4.10 -2.13 -2.52
C ALA A 111 3.48 -3.06 -1.49
N PHE A 112 3.97 -3.07 -0.24
CA PHE A 112 3.36 -3.84 0.83
C PHE A 112 1.88 -3.51 1.04
N LEU A 113 1.51 -2.22 1.07
CA LEU A 113 0.11 -1.79 1.23
C LEU A 113 -0.71 -1.83 -0.07
N ALA A 114 -0.10 -2.09 -1.22
CA ALA A 114 -0.82 -2.33 -2.47
C ALA A 114 -1.60 -3.66 -2.43
N VAL A 115 -1.15 -4.62 -1.61
CA VAL A 115 -1.83 -5.89 -1.41
C VAL A 115 -3.07 -5.70 -0.51
N PRO A 116 -4.29 -6.02 -0.99
CA PRO A 116 -5.53 -5.78 -0.22
C PRO A 116 -5.54 -6.42 1.17
N LEU A 117 -5.12 -7.69 1.28
CA LEU A 117 -5.01 -8.38 2.57
C LEU A 117 -4.05 -7.64 3.53
N TYR A 118 -2.90 -7.19 3.04
CA TYR A 118 -1.85 -6.63 3.91
C TYR A 118 -2.27 -5.25 4.42
N LYS A 119 -2.91 -4.45 3.57
CA LYS A 119 -3.53 -3.19 3.97
C LYS A 119 -4.57 -3.40 5.06
N ALA A 120 -5.47 -4.38 4.90
CA ALA A 120 -6.51 -4.67 5.89
C ALA A 120 -5.91 -5.12 7.24
N VAL A 121 -4.88 -5.98 7.22
CA VAL A 121 -4.16 -6.39 8.44
C VAL A 121 -3.45 -5.20 9.09
N TYR A 122 -2.84 -4.31 8.30
CA TYR A 122 -2.21 -3.10 8.81
C TYR A 122 -3.20 -2.16 9.48
N GLU A 123 -4.32 -1.86 8.83
CA GLU A 123 -5.37 -1.00 9.40
C GLU A 123 -5.93 -1.58 10.70
N LEU A 124 -6.10 -2.91 10.77
CA LEU A 124 -6.61 -3.58 11.97
C LEU A 124 -5.67 -3.46 13.19
N TYR A 125 -4.36 -3.60 12.95
CA TYR A 125 -3.32 -3.63 14.00
C TYR A 125 -2.54 -2.32 14.14
N ARG A 126 -2.96 -1.26 13.45
CA ARG A 126 -2.30 0.03 13.57
C ARG A 126 -2.43 0.58 14.99
N GLY A 127 -1.29 0.92 15.59
CA GLY A 127 -1.22 1.36 16.98
C GLY A 127 -1.46 0.24 18.01
N LYS A 128 -1.55 -1.03 17.57
CA LYS A 128 -1.76 -2.20 18.42
C LYS A 128 -0.59 -3.17 18.30
N VAL A 129 -0.50 -4.06 19.27
CA VAL A 129 0.47 -5.17 19.25
C VAL A 129 -0.11 -6.30 18.40
N LEU A 130 0.72 -6.88 17.53
CA LEU A 130 0.40 -8.07 16.77
C LEU A 130 0.28 -9.28 17.71
N PRO A 131 -0.68 -10.20 17.49
CA PRO A 131 -0.77 -11.41 18.27
C PRO A 131 0.54 -12.21 18.17
N PRO A 132 1.16 -12.62 19.31
CA PRO A 132 2.42 -13.36 19.29
C PRO A 132 2.25 -14.78 18.74
N ALA A 133 1.03 -15.32 18.76
CA ALA A 133 0.73 -16.63 18.23
C ALA A 133 0.38 -16.55 16.73
N ALA A 134 1.14 -17.26 15.90
CA ALA A 134 0.89 -17.38 14.45
C ALA A 134 -0.57 -17.73 14.12
N ALA A 135 -1.17 -18.65 14.87
CA ALA A 135 -2.55 -19.08 14.69
C ALA A 135 -3.59 -17.96 14.88
N ALA A 136 -3.29 -16.95 15.70
CA ALA A 136 -4.19 -15.81 15.88
C ALA A 136 -4.19 -14.88 14.67
N ILE A 137 -3.03 -14.64 14.06
CA ILE A 137 -2.92 -13.90 12.80
C ILE A 137 -3.59 -14.69 11.66
N GLU A 138 -3.40 -16.00 11.61
CA GLU A 138 -4.03 -16.88 10.62
C GLU A 138 -5.56 -16.87 10.71
N ARG A 139 -6.12 -16.91 11.92
CA ARG A 139 -7.57 -16.74 12.15
C ARG A 139 -8.04 -15.38 11.64
N GLN A 140 -7.33 -14.32 11.96
CA GLN A 140 -7.69 -12.98 11.51
C GLN A 140 -7.65 -12.85 9.99
N MET A 141 -6.67 -13.48 9.32
CA MET A 141 -6.60 -13.53 7.86
C MET A 141 -7.78 -14.31 7.26
N ALA A 142 -8.21 -15.39 7.92
CA ALA A 142 -9.42 -16.10 7.51
C ALA A 142 -10.67 -15.22 7.62
N ASP A 143 -10.81 -14.49 8.73
CA ASP A 143 -11.92 -13.56 8.95
C ASP A 143 -11.93 -12.42 7.91
N LEU A 144 -10.75 -12.04 7.40
CA LEU A 144 -10.59 -11.08 6.30
C LEU A 144 -10.83 -11.67 4.90
N GLY A 145 -11.10 -12.98 4.79
CA GLY A 145 -11.48 -13.62 3.53
C GLY A 145 -10.41 -14.55 2.93
N VAL A 146 -9.35 -14.89 3.65
CA VAL A 146 -8.39 -15.92 3.19
C VAL A 146 -8.99 -17.31 3.43
N ALA A 147 -8.92 -18.19 2.43
CA ALA A 147 -9.36 -19.58 2.57
C ALA A 147 -8.60 -20.28 3.69
N GLN A 148 -9.26 -21.12 4.49
CA GLN A 148 -8.67 -21.72 5.71
C GLN A 148 -7.37 -22.47 5.42
N LYS A 149 -7.30 -23.20 4.31
CA LYS A 149 -6.10 -23.95 3.90
C LYS A 149 -4.93 -23.07 3.44
N GLN A 150 -5.13 -21.77 3.25
CA GLN A 150 -4.13 -20.83 2.72
C GLN A 150 -3.63 -19.82 3.76
N THR A 151 -4.23 -19.75 4.95
CA THR A 151 -3.88 -18.78 6.00
C THR A 151 -2.41 -18.87 6.41
N GLY A 152 -1.87 -20.07 6.60
CA GLY A 152 -0.46 -20.27 6.93
C GLY A 152 0.50 -19.73 5.86
N ARG A 153 0.15 -19.90 4.58
CA ARG A 153 0.93 -19.36 3.46
C ARG A 153 0.79 -17.84 3.37
N ALA A 154 -0.42 -17.32 3.54
CA ALA A 154 -0.69 -15.89 3.56
C ALA A 154 0.09 -15.19 4.68
N ARG A 155 0.09 -15.75 5.90
CA ARG A 155 0.86 -15.26 7.05
C ARG A 155 2.36 -15.21 6.74
N GLN A 156 2.92 -16.30 6.22
CA GLN A 156 4.34 -16.36 5.90
C GLN A 156 4.76 -15.33 4.83
N ALA A 157 3.97 -15.19 3.76
CA ALA A 157 4.22 -14.20 2.72
C ALA A 157 4.09 -12.77 3.28
N PHE A 158 3.07 -12.52 4.11
CA PHE A 158 2.86 -11.26 4.80
C PHE A 158 4.06 -10.89 5.69
N GLU A 159 4.52 -11.78 6.57
CA GLU A 159 5.61 -11.49 7.50
C GLU A 159 6.91 -11.17 6.78
N ARG A 160 7.27 -11.94 5.75
CA ARG A 160 8.46 -11.66 4.94
C ARG A 160 8.32 -10.35 4.17
N SER A 161 7.13 -10.07 3.62
CA SER A 161 6.88 -8.82 2.91
C SER A 161 6.87 -7.61 3.82
N ALA A 162 6.33 -7.73 5.04
CA ALA A 162 6.35 -6.68 6.07
C ALA A 162 7.79 -6.36 6.50
N GLN A 163 8.63 -7.39 6.65
CA GLN A 163 10.05 -7.21 6.93
C GLN A 163 10.77 -6.45 5.81
N ILE A 164 10.54 -6.82 4.54
CA ILE A 164 11.15 -6.14 3.37
C ILE A 164 10.60 -4.71 3.21
N GLY A 165 9.32 -4.51 3.49
CA GLY A 165 8.62 -3.23 3.44
C GLY A 165 8.94 -2.29 4.60
N GLY A 166 9.75 -2.70 5.58
CA GLY A 166 10.14 -1.89 6.74
C GLY A 166 9.13 -1.83 7.87
N TYR A 167 8.03 -2.59 7.81
CA TYR A 167 6.94 -2.52 8.79
C TYR A 167 7.29 -3.13 10.17
N PHE A 168 8.40 -3.87 10.24
CA PHE A 168 8.93 -4.49 11.46
C PHE A 168 10.24 -3.84 11.96
N GLU A 169 10.62 -2.66 11.45
CA GLU A 169 11.84 -1.95 11.90
C GLU A 169 11.82 -1.66 13.42
N HIS A 170 10.63 -1.49 14.01
CA HIS A 170 10.45 -1.22 15.44
C HIS A 170 10.14 -2.46 16.29
N GLY A 171 10.33 -3.66 15.73
CA GLY A 171 10.01 -4.94 16.38
C GLY A 171 8.96 -5.74 15.61
N LYS A 172 8.99 -7.06 15.76
CA LYS A 172 8.04 -7.98 15.10
C LYS A 172 6.67 -8.05 15.78
N ASP A 173 6.53 -7.39 16.92
CA ASP A 173 5.32 -7.32 17.73
C ASP A 173 4.39 -6.17 17.30
N ARG A 174 4.78 -5.35 16.32
CA ARG A 174 4.02 -4.18 15.88
C ARG A 174 4.19 -3.97 14.39
N LEU A 175 3.13 -3.51 13.72
CA LEU A 175 3.17 -3.18 12.30
C LEU A 175 3.14 -1.66 12.14
N VAL A 176 4.31 -1.06 11.96
CA VAL A 176 4.50 0.40 11.97
C VAL A 176 5.04 0.83 10.60
N ALA A 177 4.38 1.78 9.94
CA ALA A 177 4.88 2.31 8.67
C ALA A 177 6.29 2.93 8.86
N PRO A 178 7.25 2.66 7.97
CA PRO A 178 8.59 3.20 8.12
C PRO A 178 8.60 4.72 7.90
N ALA A 179 9.48 5.41 8.62
CA ALA A 179 9.60 6.86 8.57
C ALA A 179 9.86 7.37 7.14
N GLY A 180 9.20 8.47 6.77
CA GLY A 180 9.31 9.07 5.42
C GLY A 180 8.17 8.70 4.46
N LEU A 181 7.34 7.69 4.78
CA LEU A 181 6.01 7.60 4.20
C LEU A 181 5.09 8.54 4.97
N GLY A 182 4.81 9.72 4.43
CA GLY A 182 3.88 10.68 5.05
C GLY A 182 2.59 9.97 5.50
N ASP A 183 2.34 9.98 6.80
CA ASP A 183 1.32 9.16 7.44
C ASP A 183 -0.05 9.82 7.27
N ASN A 184 -0.66 9.66 6.09
CA ASN A 184 -1.98 10.20 5.75
C ASN A 184 -3.11 9.18 5.97
N ALA A 185 -3.05 8.45 7.09
CA ALA A 185 -4.19 7.68 7.58
C ALA A 185 -4.30 7.89 9.10
N GLY A 186 -5.50 7.84 9.66
CA GLY A 186 -5.79 8.29 11.03
C GLY A 186 -5.18 7.47 12.17
N GLY A 187 -4.91 8.16 13.28
CA GLY A 187 -4.53 7.58 14.56
C GLY A 187 -4.44 8.67 15.61
N THR A 188 -5.55 8.93 16.30
CA THR A 188 -5.61 9.69 17.56
C THR A 188 -4.67 9.07 18.59
N GLU A 189 -3.81 9.86 19.23
CA GLU A 189 -3.89 10.19 20.67
C GLU A 189 -2.64 10.91 21.20
N ASN A 190 -2.92 11.90 22.06
CA ASN A 190 -2.11 12.43 23.17
C ASN A 190 -0.77 11.73 23.48
N LYS A 191 0.36 12.47 23.56
CA LYS A 191 0.76 13.26 24.75
C LYS A 191 2.19 13.84 24.59
N LYS A 192 2.23 15.18 24.65
CA LYS A 192 3.28 16.12 25.12
C LYS A 192 4.66 16.24 24.43
N PRO A 193 5.20 17.48 24.36
CA PRO A 193 6.36 17.82 23.56
C PRO A 193 7.66 17.81 24.37
N ASN A 194 8.73 17.32 23.75
CA ASN A 194 10.12 17.65 24.05
C ASN A 194 10.84 17.39 22.71
N GLY A 195 11.27 18.37 21.91
CA GLY A 195 12.20 19.45 22.22
C GLY A 195 13.45 19.20 21.35
N GLY A 196 13.68 20.04 20.34
CA GLY A 196 14.88 20.05 19.47
C GLY A 196 14.60 19.51 18.06
N SER A 197 14.45 20.32 17.00
CA SER A 197 15.36 21.29 16.34
C SER A 197 16.06 20.70 15.10
N GLY A 198 15.85 21.36 13.96
CA GLY A 198 16.50 21.15 12.64
C GLY A 198 15.56 20.43 11.65
N GLY A 199 14.94 21.06 10.65
CA GLY A 199 15.44 22.02 9.65
C GLY A 199 15.77 21.24 8.37
N GLY A 200 15.24 21.48 7.17
CA GLY A 200 14.30 22.46 6.62
C GLY A 200 14.04 22.15 5.13
N GLY A 201 13.15 22.94 4.51
CA GLY A 201 12.99 23.07 3.05
C GLY A 201 11.88 22.19 2.43
N GLY A 202 10.90 22.69 1.68
CA GLY A 202 10.66 24.03 1.17
C GLY A 202 9.37 24.02 0.34
N GLY A 203 8.39 24.81 0.78
CA GLY A 203 7.10 25.03 0.13
C GLY A 203 6.17 25.70 1.13
N PRO A 204 5.45 26.78 0.80
CA PRO A 204 4.64 27.50 1.77
C PRO A 204 3.53 26.57 2.26
N HIS A 205 3.76 25.95 3.42
CA HIS A 205 2.73 25.22 4.12
C HIS A 205 1.67 26.24 4.52
N LEU A 206 0.50 26.15 3.89
CA LEU A 206 -0.68 26.84 4.36
C LEU A 206 -0.84 26.53 5.86
N HIS A 207 -1.13 27.55 6.66
CA HIS A 207 -1.31 27.38 8.09
C HIS A 207 -2.37 26.28 8.35
N LEU A 208 -2.13 25.41 9.34
CA LEU A 208 -2.98 24.23 9.59
C LEU A 208 -4.48 24.55 9.69
N MET A 209 -4.82 25.71 10.28
CA MET A 209 -6.20 26.19 10.36
C MET A 209 -6.78 26.58 9.00
N VAL A 210 -5.98 27.19 8.12
CA VAL A 210 -6.38 27.55 6.75
C VAL A 210 -6.55 26.29 5.91
N GLN A 211 -5.65 25.32 6.04
CA GLN A 211 -5.78 24.03 5.39
C GLN A 211 -7.03 23.27 5.88
N GLY A 212 -7.26 23.24 7.20
CA GLY A 212 -8.45 22.61 7.79
C GLY A 212 -9.76 23.28 7.39
N LEU A 213 -9.75 24.59 7.15
CA LEU A 213 -10.90 25.31 6.63
C LEU A 213 -11.21 24.91 5.18
N LEU A 214 -10.18 24.78 4.34
CA LEU A 214 -10.32 24.37 2.93
C LEU A 214 -10.83 22.93 2.79
N THR A 215 -10.45 22.01 3.69
CA THR A 215 -10.97 20.63 3.66
C THR A 215 -12.43 20.52 4.07
N LYS A 216 -13.01 21.57 4.66
CA LYS A 216 -14.43 21.66 5.00
C LYS A 216 -15.29 22.25 3.90
N LEU A 217 -14.69 22.70 2.78
CA LEU A 217 -15.46 23.11 1.62
C LEU A 217 -16.18 21.88 1.03
N PRO A 218 -17.49 21.99 0.76
CA PRO A 218 -18.18 20.94 0.03
C PRO A 218 -17.68 20.90 -1.43
N PRO A 219 -17.82 19.77 -2.14
CA PRO A 219 -17.44 19.66 -3.55
C PRO A 219 -18.16 20.69 -4.42
N PRO A 220 -17.56 21.11 -5.55
CA PRO A 220 -18.27 21.91 -6.56
C PRO A 220 -19.60 21.26 -6.94
N ASP A 221 -20.61 22.08 -7.25
CA ASP A 221 -21.94 21.65 -7.70
C ASP A 221 -22.76 20.84 -6.66
N THR A 222 -22.45 21.00 -5.37
CA THR A 222 -23.27 20.46 -4.26
C THR A 222 -24.14 21.53 -3.62
N ASP A 223 -25.34 21.13 -3.17
CA ASP A 223 -26.25 22.02 -2.45
C ASP A 223 -25.61 22.47 -1.13
N TRP A 224 -25.23 23.75 -1.06
CA TRP A 224 -24.61 24.35 0.10
C TRP A 224 -25.48 25.51 0.63
N PRO A 225 -26.24 25.30 1.72
CA PRO A 225 -27.16 26.32 2.24
C PRO A 225 -26.45 27.64 2.55
N VAL A 226 -27.08 28.77 2.22
CA VAL A 226 -26.52 30.12 2.42
C VAL A 226 -26.12 30.37 3.89
N ALA A 227 -26.90 29.85 4.84
CA ALA A 227 -26.56 29.91 6.27
C ALA A 227 -25.24 29.19 6.61
N ASP A 228 -24.94 28.07 5.95
CA ASP A 228 -23.70 27.31 6.16
C ASP A 228 -22.52 27.93 5.42
N GLN A 229 -22.76 28.57 4.26
CA GLN A 229 -21.78 29.42 3.58
C GLN A 229 -21.32 30.57 4.49
N ALA A 230 -22.28 31.28 5.10
CA ALA A 230 -22.00 32.38 6.00
C ALA A 230 -21.23 31.93 7.25
N ARG A 231 -21.60 30.80 7.86
CA ARG A 231 -20.87 30.21 8.99
C ARG A 231 -19.43 29.84 8.63
N TRP A 232 -19.23 29.26 7.45
CA TRP A 232 -17.89 28.91 6.97
C TRP A 232 -17.03 30.17 6.77
N LEU A 233 -17.57 31.20 6.11
CA LEU A 233 -16.89 32.48 5.91
C LEU A 233 -16.56 33.16 7.25
N GLN A 234 -17.46 33.07 8.24
CA GLN A 234 -17.25 33.68 9.56
C GLN A 234 -16.15 32.97 10.34
N THR A 235 -16.06 31.65 10.18
CA THR A 235 -14.96 30.85 10.69
C THR A 235 -13.65 31.23 10.01
N ALA A 236 -13.66 31.45 8.70
CA ALA A 236 -12.50 31.93 7.93
C ALA A 236 -11.99 33.28 8.44
N ALA A 237 -12.91 34.25 8.59
CA ALA A 237 -12.60 35.58 9.12
C ALA A 237 -11.96 35.51 10.52
N SER A 238 -12.48 34.64 11.39
CA SER A 238 -11.93 34.44 12.74
C SER A 238 -10.52 33.84 12.70
N ILE A 239 -10.30 32.84 11.84
CA ILE A 239 -8.98 32.21 11.63
C ILE A 239 -7.99 33.26 11.10
N PHE A 240 -8.40 34.11 10.17
CA PHE A 240 -7.53 35.17 9.66
C PHE A 240 -7.17 36.21 10.71
N GLY A 241 -8.11 36.62 11.56
CA GLY A 241 -7.81 37.53 12.68
C GLY A 241 -6.87 36.94 13.73
N LEU A 242 -6.78 35.61 13.82
CA LEU A 242 -5.85 34.92 14.72
C LEU A 242 -4.44 34.79 14.12
N ILE A 243 -4.34 34.59 12.81
CA ILE A 243 -3.06 34.27 12.14
C ILE A 243 -2.39 35.52 11.58
N TYR A 244 -3.16 36.45 11.03
CA TYR A 244 -2.67 37.61 10.34
C TYR A 244 -2.93 38.85 11.19
N LYS A 245 -1.92 39.71 11.31
CA LYS A 245 -2.07 41.02 11.94
C LYS A 245 -2.98 41.87 11.05
N SER A 246 -4.25 42.00 11.42
CA SER A 246 -5.21 42.83 10.72
C SER A 246 -5.66 43.99 11.60
N ASP A 247 -5.56 45.22 11.08
CA ASP A 247 -6.02 46.44 11.77
C ASP A 247 -7.54 46.68 11.58
N GLY A 248 -8.33 45.62 11.39
CA GLY A 248 -9.76 45.71 11.08
C GLY A 248 -10.55 44.44 11.43
N LYS A 249 -11.88 44.53 11.40
CA LYS A 249 -12.80 43.40 11.63
C LYS A 249 -13.55 43.08 10.35
N ILE A 250 -13.59 41.80 9.98
CA ILE A 250 -14.41 41.30 8.87
C ILE A 250 -15.81 40.99 9.42
N LYS A 251 -16.85 41.56 8.81
CA LYS A 251 -18.26 41.27 9.12
C LYS A 251 -18.87 40.58 7.91
N ILE A 252 -19.65 39.52 8.15
CA ILE A 252 -20.35 38.75 7.11
C ILE A 252 -21.83 38.82 7.45
N GLU A 253 -22.63 39.25 6.48
CA GLU A 253 -24.07 39.39 6.58
C GLU A 253 -24.73 38.58 5.46
N VAL A 254 -25.86 37.95 5.77
CA VAL A 254 -26.70 37.26 4.79
C VAL A 254 -27.90 38.16 4.55
N GLU A 255 -28.07 38.63 3.33
CA GLU A 255 -29.29 39.29 2.89
C GLU A 255 -30.17 38.25 2.19
N ASP A 256 -31.39 38.05 2.71
CA ASP A 256 -32.40 37.29 2.00
C ASP A 256 -33.01 38.22 0.94
N GLU A 257 -32.81 37.92 -0.34
CA GLU A 257 -33.61 38.53 -1.41
C GLU A 257 -35.06 38.03 -1.27
N ALA A 258 -35.91 38.85 -0.67
CA ALA A 258 -37.34 38.66 -0.69
C ALA A 258 -37.89 38.98 -2.09
N HIS A 259 -38.09 37.91 -2.87
CA HIS A 259 -38.89 37.79 -4.10
C HIS A 259 -38.43 38.55 -5.35
#